data_AF-A0A922CZH5-F1
#
_entry.id   AF-A0A922CZH5-F1
#
_cell.length_a   1.000
_cell.length_b   1.000
_cell.length_c   1.000
_cell.angle_alpha   90.00
_cell.angle_beta   90.00
_cell.angle_gamma   90.00
#
_symmetry.space_group_name_H-M   'P 1'
#
loop_
_entity.id
_entity.type
_entity.pdbx_description
1 polymer ?
#
loop_
_entity_poly.entity_id
_entity_poly.type
_entity_poly.pdbx_seq_one_letter_code
_entity_poly.pdbx_strand_id
1 'polypeptide(L)'
;MFDFSAEKTEAGVDNTLRLLGLDYVDLIQVHDPTFAPDNSVVLKETLPVLEKAVKDGKARYIGLADYDIDLMKEIIEESDVKISSILSYSKSTLFDNRLQNYTKYFKSRGVGVINAAATGMGLLTNKGPQPWHPASDDIKALCRRASEYCKEHNVELARVATWFTLNQPDIDTNVCGFFNVDQLRDTVDVLEKGLTEHEMRVLAELQTRFFDKVTLHWDDIELPAYKEKLNKLMYK
;
A
#
# COMPACT_ATOMS: atom_id res chain seq x y z
N MET A 1 15.21 12.50 3.48
CA MET A 1 15.40 11.70 4.70
C MET A 1 14.06 11.69 5.40
N PHE A 2 13.59 10.53 5.86
CA PHE A 2 12.39 10.47 6.69
C PHE A 2 12.67 11.15 8.03
N ASP A 3 11.73 11.97 8.49
CA ASP A 3 11.84 12.72 9.73
C ASP A 3 10.46 12.74 10.38
N PHE A 4 10.36 11.96 11.46
CA PHE A 4 9.14 11.71 12.23
C PHE A 4 9.07 12.60 13.48
N SER A 5 9.95 13.58 13.60
CA SER A 5 9.95 14.49 14.74
C SER A 5 8.67 15.31 14.82
N ALA A 6 8.35 15.78 16.03
CA ALA A 6 7.16 16.60 16.26
C ALA A 6 7.18 17.89 15.42
N GLU A 7 8.34 18.57 15.38
CA GLU A 7 8.55 19.81 14.60
C GLU A 7 8.29 19.57 13.12
N LYS A 8 8.86 18.50 12.56
CA LYS A 8 8.69 18.20 11.14
C LYS A 8 7.26 17.82 10.81
N THR A 9 6.61 17.07 11.70
CA THR A 9 5.21 16.67 11.55
C THR A 9 4.30 17.89 11.54
N GLU A 10 4.46 18.84 12.47
CA GLU A 10 3.64 20.05 12.54
C GLU A 10 3.79 20.90 11.27
N ALA A 11 5.03 21.14 10.85
CA ALA A 11 5.30 21.83 9.58
C ALA A 11 4.75 21.08 8.36
N GLY A 12 4.75 19.73 8.42
CA GLY A 12 4.19 18.86 7.39
C GLY A 12 2.68 18.99 7.24
N VAL A 13 1.94 19.07 8.35
CA VAL A 13 0.48 19.30 8.34
C VAL A 13 0.16 20.64 7.68
N ASP A 14 0.77 21.73 8.15
CA ASP A 14 0.50 23.07 7.63
C ASP A 14 0.87 23.20 6.15
N ASN A 15 2.00 22.61 5.76
CA ASN A 15 2.42 22.60 4.36
C ASN A 15 1.46 21.78 3.48
N THR A 16 0.93 20.65 3.97
CA THR A 16 -0.05 19.83 3.24
C THR A 16 -1.31 20.61 2.95
N LEU A 17 -1.88 21.26 3.98
CA LEU A 17 -3.08 22.09 3.86
C LEU A 17 -2.87 23.25 2.89
N ARG A 18 -1.73 23.95 3.01
CA ARG A 18 -1.36 25.03 2.09
C ARG A 18 -1.24 24.57 0.64
N LEU A 19 -0.64 23.40 0.38
CA LEU A 19 -0.49 22.86 -0.97
C LEU A 19 -1.82 22.42 -1.58
N LEU A 20 -2.72 21.87 -0.77
CA LEU A 20 -4.06 21.48 -1.21
C LEU A 20 -5.02 22.68 -1.33
N GLY A 21 -4.68 23.82 -0.71
CA GLY A 21 -5.58 24.97 -0.61
C GLY A 21 -6.81 24.67 0.23
N LEU A 22 -6.67 23.82 1.25
CA LEU A 22 -7.74 23.37 2.13
C LEU A 22 -7.48 23.79 3.57
N ASP A 23 -8.55 24.02 4.32
CA ASP A 23 -8.47 24.28 5.77
C ASP A 23 -8.33 22.98 6.58
N TYR A 24 -8.78 21.85 6.03
CA TYR A 24 -8.68 20.54 6.66
C TYR A 24 -8.60 19.39 5.63
N VAL A 25 -8.16 18.22 6.08
CA VAL A 25 -8.26 16.95 5.34
C VAL A 25 -9.10 15.92 6.11
N ASP A 26 -9.81 15.04 5.40
CA ASP A 26 -10.58 13.99 6.07
C ASP A 26 -9.68 12.97 6.77
N LEU A 27 -8.58 12.57 6.13
CA LEU A 27 -7.64 11.58 6.66
C LEU A 27 -6.21 12.05 6.46
N ILE A 28 -5.42 12.06 7.54
CA ILE A 28 -3.96 12.24 7.51
C ILE A 28 -3.29 10.96 7.98
N GLN A 29 -2.21 10.54 7.31
CA GLN A 29 -1.57 9.25 7.60
C GLN A 29 -0.08 9.41 7.86
N VAL A 30 0.45 8.67 8.85
CA VAL A 30 1.89 8.50 9.01
C VAL A 30 2.37 7.58 7.90
N HIS A 31 3.24 8.10 7.02
CA HIS A 31 3.71 7.38 5.84
C HIS A 31 5.04 6.67 6.11
N ASP A 32 5.07 5.38 5.78
CA ASP A 32 6.16 4.42 6.01
C ASP A 32 6.85 4.52 7.39
N PRO A 33 6.11 4.38 8.51
CA PRO A 33 6.70 4.33 9.86
C PRO A 33 7.84 3.31 9.99
N THR A 34 7.93 2.29 9.14
CA THR A 34 9.07 1.34 9.07
C THR A 34 10.43 2.03 8.89
N PHE A 35 10.45 3.24 8.32
CA PHE A 35 11.68 4.02 8.12
C PHE A 35 12.00 4.94 9.30
N ALA A 36 11.17 4.95 10.35
CA ALA A 36 11.51 5.61 11.60
C ALA A 36 12.75 4.94 12.22
N PRO A 37 13.62 5.70 12.90
CA PRO A 37 14.77 5.13 13.60
C PRO A 37 14.32 4.21 14.75
N ASP A 38 13.17 4.50 15.35
CA ASP A 38 12.56 3.77 16.45
C ASP A 38 11.05 4.07 16.50
N ASN A 39 10.23 3.06 16.84
CA ASN A 39 8.77 3.18 16.92
C ASN A 39 8.32 4.26 17.92
N SER A 40 9.10 4.48 18.99
CA SER A 40 8.78 5.48 20.00
C SER A 40 8.79 6.91 19.46
N VAL A 41 9.50 7.20 18.37
CA VAL A 41 9.44 8.53 17.72
C VAL A 41 8.05 8.73 17.11
N VAL A 42 7.51 7.73 16.41
CA VAL A 42 6.16 7.79 15.86
C VAL A 42 5.13 7.92 16.98
N LEU A 43 5.25 7.10 18.02
CA LEU A 43 4.31 7.05 19.14
C LEU A 43 4.32 8.32 20.00
N LYS A 44 5.49 8.89 20.29
CA LYS A 44 5.66 9.98 21.25
C LYS A 44 5.81 11.36 20.62
N GLU A 45 6.14 11.44 19.33
CA GLU A 45 6.30 12.71 18.62
C GLU A 45 5.28 12.89 17.49
N THR A 46 5.25 11.98 16.51
CA THR A 46 4.38 12.15 15.33
C THR A 46 2.89 12.09 15.69
N LEU A 47 2.45 11.02 16.35
CA LEU A 47 1.02 10.79 16.61
C LEU A 47 0.40 11.86 17.52
N PRO A 48 1.05 12.34 18.60
CA PRO A 48 0.52 13.43 19.41
C PRO A 48 0.33 14.74 18.62
N VAL A 49 1.22 15.04 17.67
CA VAL A 49 1.07 16.22 16.79
C VAL A 49 -0.13 16.04 15.86
N LEU A 50 -0.32 14.86 15.28
CA LEU A 50 -1.49 14.58 14.45
C LEU A 50 -2.79 14.60 15.28
N GLU A 51 -2.77 14.13 16.53
CA GLU A 51 -3.91 14.24 17.43
C GLU A 51 -4.26 15.71 17.72
N LYS A 52 -3.25 16.56 17.95
CA LYS A 52 -3.45 18.01 18.06
C LYS A 52 -4.04 18.59 16.78
N ALA A 53 -3.55 18.19 15.60
CA ALA A 53 -4.12 18.64 14.33
C ALA A 53 -5.60 18.26 14.17
N VAL A 54 -6.01 17.09 14.66
CA VAL A 54 -7.43 16.70 14.71
C VAL A 54 -8.22 17.59 15.68
N LYS A 55 -7.69 17.83 16.89
CA LYS A 55 -8.32 18.71 17.89
C LYS A 55 -8.48 20.15 17.37
N ASP A 56 -7.51 20.62 16.59
CA ASP A 56 -7.51 21.94 15.96
C ASP A 56 -8.38 22.00 14.69
N GLY A 57 -9.01 20.90 14.29
CA GLY A 57 -9.87 20.83 13.10
C GLY A 57 -9.14 20.77 11.76
N LYS A 58 -7.82 20.59 11.75
CA LYS A 58 -6.97 20.48 10.55
C LYS A 58 -7.04 19.10 9.89
N ALA A 59 -7.46 18.08 10.63
CA ALA A 59 -7.75 16.75 10.11
C ALA A 59 -8.97 16.14 10.82
N ARG A 60 -9.68 15.21 10.19
CA ARG A 60 -10.77 14.46 10.88
C ARG A 60 -10.31 13.15 11.49
N TYR A 61 -9.44 12.43 10.78
CA TYR A 61 -8.97 11.09 11.16
C TYR A 61 -7.46 10.94 10.95
N ILE A 62 -6.86 10.03 11.73
CA ILE A 62 -5.45 9.65 11.64
C ILE A 62 -5.36 8.21 11.14
N GLY A 63 -4.42 7.92 10.26
CA GLY A 63 -4.10 6.56 9.84
C GLY A 63 -2.61 6.27 9.76
N LEU A 64 -2.26 5.05 9.37
CA LEU A 64 -0.90 4.61 9.04
C LEU A 64 -0.87 4.12 7.60
N ALA A 65 0.23 4.33 6.88
CA ALA A 65 0.42 3.81 5.53
C ALA A 65 1.79 3.15 5.40
N ASP A 66 1.85 1.82 5.25
CA ASP A 66 3.10 1.04 5.20
C ASP A 66 2.92 -0.32 4.48
N TYR A 67 4.02 -0.94 4.04
CA TYR A 67 4.03 -2.35 3.66
C TYR A 67 4.12 -3.29 4.88
N ASP A 68 4.73 -2.85 5.98
CA ASP A 68 4.88 -3.66 7.19
C ASP A 68 3.59 -3.62 8.04
N ILE A 69 2.78 -4.67 7.90
CA ILE A 69 1.48 -4.80 8.56
C ILE A 69 1.65 -5.12 10.06
N ASP A 70 2.70 -5.87 10.42
CA ASP A 70 2.99 -6.22 11.81
C ASP A 70 3.38 -4.96 12.59
N LEU A 71 4.21 -4.10 11.99
CA LEU A 71 4.53 -2.80 12.59
C LEU A 71 3.30 -1.91 12.75
N MET A 72 2.45 -1.80 11.73
CA MET A 72 1.22 -1.00 11.85
C MET A 72 0.31 -1.53 12.97
N LYS A 73 0.23 -2.85 13.12
CA LYS A 73 -0.48 -3.50 14.23
C LYS A 73 0.15 -3.15 15.59
N GLU A 74 1.47 -3.22 15.73
CA GLU A 74 2.19 -2.87 16.96
C GLU A 74 1.91 -1.41 17.36
N ILE A 75 2.04 -0.47 16.42
CA ILE A 75 1.76 0.96 16.67
C ILE A 75 0.31 1.17 17.13
N ILE A 76 -0.67 0.44 16.56
CA ILE A 76 -2.08 0.50 16.98
C ILE A 76 -2.29 -0.05 18.40
N GLU A 77 -1.49 -1.03 18.83
CA GLU A 77 -1.59 -1.62 20.16
C GLU A 77 -0.94 -0.74 21.23
N GLU A 78 0.12 -0.03 20.88
CA GLU A 78 0.90 0.79 21.81
C GLU A 78 0.47 2.26 21.87
N SER A 79 -0.25 2.76 20.86
CA SER A 79 -0.62 4.18 20.81
C SER A 79 -1.81 4.52 21.71
N ASP A 80 -1.65 5.60 22.48
CA ASP A 80 -2.76 6.29 23.15
C ASP A 80 -3.61 7.13 22.17
N VAL A 81 -3.10 7.39 20.97
CA VAL A 81 -3.79 8.17 19.92
C VAL A 81 -4.66 7.23 19.09
N LYS A 82 -5.92 7.63 18.89
CA LYS A 82 -6.85 6.84 18.08
C LYS A 82 -6.46 6.83 16.60
N ILE A 83 -5.93 5.70 16.14
CA ILE A 83 -5.71 5.40 14.72
C ILE A 83 -7.01 4.84 14.14
N SER A 84 -7.50 5.45 13.07
CA SER A 84 -8.80 5.16 12.46
C SER A 84 -8.69 4.34 11.18
N SER A 85 -7.52 4.30 10.53
CA SER A 85 -7.30 3.49 9.33
C SER A 85 -5.86 3.01 9.19
N ILE A 86 -5.68 1.95 8.41
CA ILE A 86 -4.40 1.58 7.83
C ILE A 86 -4.51 1.59 6.31
N LEU A 87 -3.40 1.86 5.63
CA LEU A 87 -3.20 1.66 4.21
C LEU A 87 -2.02 0.73 4.03
N SER A 88 -2.27 -0.45 3.47
CA SER A 88 -1.20 -1.35 3.05
C SER A 88 -1.10 -1.43 1.54
N TYR A 89 0.12 -1.45 1.00
CA TYR A 89 0.35 -1.49 -0.43
C TYR A 89 1.02 -2.79 -0.87
N SER A 90 0.56 -3.33 -2.00
CA SER A 90 1.05 -4.60 -2.57
C SER A 90 0.84 -5.84 -1.68
N LYS A 91 -0.02 -5.77 -0.65
CA LYS A 91 -0.31 -6.87 0.30
C LYS A 91 -1.67 -7.53 0.14
N SER A 92 -2.47 -7.07 -0.82
CA SER A 92 -3.71 -7.71 -1.24
C SER A 92 -3.76 -7.88 -2.77
N THR A 93 -2.73 -8.54 -3.28
CA THR A 93 -2.48 -8.77 -4.72
C THR A 93 -2.34 -10.26 -5.02
N LEU A 94 -2.23 -10.62 -6.31
CA LEU A 94 -2.13 -12.02 -6.72
C LEU A 94 -0.90 -12.75 -6.15
N PHE A 95 0.25 -12.07 -6.02
CA PHE A 95 1.48 -12.70 -5.53
C PHE A 95 1.70 -12.51 -4.02
N ASP A 96 1.00 -11.57 -3.38
CA ASP A 96 1.11 -11.29 -1.95
C ASP A 96 -0.26 -10.82 -1.43
N ASN A 97 -0.93 -11.70 -0.69
CA ASN A 97 -2.26 -11.47 -0.11
C ASN A 97 -2.24 -11.48 1.43
N ARG A 98 -1.08 -11.19 2.05
CA ARG A 98 -0.91 -11.27 3.50
C ARG A 98 -1.81 -10.33 4.29
N LEU A 99 -2.29 -9.23 3.71
CA LEU A 99 -3.21 -8.31 4.38
C LEU A 99 -4.49 -9.00 4.87
N GLN A 100 -4.94 -10.03 4.16
CA GLN A 100 -6.12 -10.83 4.54
C GLN A 100 -5.99 -11.53 5.90
N ASN A 101 -4.76 -11.79 6.37
CA ASN A 101 -4.53 -12.37 7.69
C ASN A 101 -4.78 -11.36 8.82
N TYR A 102 -4.86 -10.06 8.52
CA TYR A 102 -4.97 -8.97 9.49
C TYR A 102 -6.30 -8.21 9.41
N THR A 103 -7.07 -8.34 8.33
CA THR A 103 -8.32 -7.59 8.13
C THR A 103 -9.30 -7.73 9.30
N LYS A 104 -9.50 -8.97 9.79
CA LYS A 104 -10.35 -9.24 10.96
C LYS A 104 -9.85 -8.56 12.23
N TYR A 105 -8.54 -8.53 12.43
CA TYR A 105 -7.92 -7.84 13.56
C TYR A 105 -8.22 -6.34 13.49
N PHE A 106 -7.92 -5.68 12.36
CA PHE A 106 -8.16 -4.25 12.21
C PHE A 106 -9.64 -3.88 12.39
N LYS A 107 -10.54 -4.67 11.78
CA LYS A 107 -11.99 -4.49 11.98
C LYS A 107 -12.42 -4.63 13.45
N SER A 108 -11.86 -5.58 14.18
CA SER A 108 -12.15 -5.76 15.62
C SER A 108 -11.71 -4.56 16.47
N ARG A 109 -10.75 -3.78 15.97
CA ARG A 109 -10.24 -2.55 16.60
C ARG A 109 -10.97 -1.29 16.10
N GLY A 110 -11.95 -1.42 15.20
CA GLY A 110 -12.62 -0.29 14.57
C GLY A 110 -11.72 0.52 13.64
N VAL A 111 -10.69 -0.13 13.08
CA VAL A 111 -9.73 0.45 12.14
C VAL A 111 -10.14 0.07 10.72
N GLY A 112 -10.34 1.07 9.86
CA GLY A 112 -10.63 0.87 8.44
C GLY A 112 -9.41 0.36 7.67
N VAL A 113 -9.62 -0.54 6.72
CA VAL A 113 -8.57 -1.18 5.94
C VAL A 113 -8.59 -0.64 4.52
N ILE A 114 -7.51 0.07 4.16
CA ILE A 114 -7.25 0.56 2.81
C ILE A 114 -6.18 -0.34 2.19
N ASN A 115 -6.41 -0.81 0.98
CA ASN A 115 -5.37 -1.45 0.18
C ASN A 115 -4.94 -0.54 -0.98
N ALA A 116 -3.66 -0.60 -1.36
CA ALA A 116 -3.12 0.16 -2.48
C ALA A 116 -2.21 -0.72 -3.35
N ALA A 117 -1.86 -0.20 -4.53
CA ALA A 117 -1.00 -0.87 -5.50
C ALA A 117 -1.54 -2.26 -5.93
N ALA A 118 -2.80 -2.30 -6.38
CA ALA A 118 -3.46 -3.52 -6.88
C ALA A 118 -2.64 -4.30 -7.92
N THR A 119 -1.85 -3.58 -8.74
CA THR A 119 -1.00 -4.17 -9.78
C THR A 119 0.42 -4.48 -9.30
N GLY A 120 0.70 -4.44 -7.99
CA GLY A 120 2.03 -4.62 -7.43
C GLY A 120 3.04 -3.66 -8.06
N MET A 121 2.71 -2.37 -8.11
CA MET A 121 3.55 -1.31 -8.69
C MET A 121 4.01 -1.60 -10.14
N GLY A 122 3.15 -2.27 -10.91
CA GLY A 122 3.38 -2.59 -12.32
C GLY A 122 3.82 -4.03 -12.59
N LEU A 123 4.15 -4.81 -11.55
CA LEU A 123 4.49 -6.24 -11.70
C LEU A 123 3.37 -7.02 -12.36
N LEU A 124 2.13 -6.80 -11.93
CA LEU A 124 0.94 -7.45 -12.45
C LEU A 124 0.35 -6.67 -13.62
N THR A 125 1.17 -6.35 -14.62
CA THR A 125 0.73 -5.71 -15.88
C THR A 125 1.42 -6.37 -17.06
N ASN A 126 0.81 -6.33 -18.25
CA ASN A 126 1.46 -6.88 -19.43
C ASN A 126 2.72 -6.09 -19.85
N LYS A 127 2.80 -4.81 -19.45
CA LYS A 127 3.97 -3.96 -19.66
C LYS A 127 5.13 -4.29 -18.72
N GLY A 128 4.82 -4.80 -17.53
CA GLY A 128 5.79 -5.05 -16.47
C GLY A 128 6.17 -3.79 -15.68
N PRO A 129 6.97 -3.97 -14.61
CA PRO A 129 7.33 -2.90 -13.69
C PRO A 129 8.39 -1.95 -14.28
N GLN A 130 8.56 -0.79 -13.64
CA GLN A 130 9.66 0.12 -13.96
C GLN A 130 11.02 -0.45 -13.50
N PRO A 131 12.15 0.00 -14.10
CA PRO A 131 13.48 -0.52 -13.76
C PRO A 131 13.87 -0.37 -12.28
N TRP A 132 13.35 0.66 -11.61
CA TRP A 132 13.64 0.95 -10.20
C TRP A 132 12.89 0.05 -9.20
N HIS A 133 11.99 -0.83 -9.66
CA HIS A 133 11.15 -1.61 -8.77
C HIS A 133 11.97 -2.51 -7.82
N PRO A 134 11.67 -2.52 -6.50
CA PRO A 134 12.46 -3.21 -5.48
C PRO A 134 12.38 -4.75 -5.52
N ALA A 135 11.52 -5.32 -6.37
CA ALA A 135 11.30 -6.76 -6.40
C ALA A 135 12.53 -7.49 -6.92
N SER A 136 12.79 -8.67 -6.37
CA SER A 136 13.86 -9.54 -6.86
C SER A 136 13.62 -9.97 -8.31
N ASP A 137 14.68 -10.42 -8.97
CA ASP A 137 14.59 -10.93 -10.33
C ASP A 137 13.66 -12.15 -10.43
N ASP A 138 13.54 -12.94 -9.37
CA ASP A 138 12.62 -14.09 -9.30
C ASP A 138 11.16 -13.65 -9.34
N ILE A 139 10.77 -12.64 -8.55
CA ILE A 139 9.40 -12.08 -8.56
C ILE A 139 9.12 -11.46 -9.93
N LYS A 140 10.08 -10.69 -10.47
CA LYS A 140 9.96 -10.07 -11.79
C LYS A 140 9.80 -11.13 -12.88
N ALA A 141 10.57 -12.21 -12.85
CA ALA A 141 10.49 -13.31 -13.80
C ALA A 141 9.17 -14.09 -13.68
N LEU A 142 8.69 -14.31 -12.46
CA LEU A 142 7.38 -14.92 -12.22
C LEU A 142 6.25 -14.09 -12.83
N CYS A 143 6.21 -12.79 -12.53
CA CYS A 143 5.18 -11.89 -13.05
C CYS A 143 5.27 -11.73 -14.58
N ARG A 144 6.49 -11.78 -15.15
CA ARG A 144 6.70 -11.77 -16.60
C ARG A 144 6.08 -13.00 -17.28
N ARG A 145 6.27 -14.20 -16.72
CA ARG A 145 5.64 -15.42 -17.24
C ARG A 145 4.11 -15.39 -17.14
N ALA A 146 3.57 -14.84 -16.05
CA ALA A 146 2.13 -14.61 -15.91
C ALA A 146 1.60 -13.62 -16.97
N SER A 147 2.37 -12.56 -17.27
CA SER A 147 2.07 -11.59 -18.33
C SER A 147 2.12 -12.22 -19.72
N GLU A 148 3.12 -13.06 -20.01
CA GLU A 148 3.21 -13.82 -21.26
C GLU A 148 1.98 -14.72 -21.45
N TYR A 149 1.58 -15.44 -20.40
CA TYR A 149 0.36 -16.25 -20.41
C TYR A 149 -0.90 -15.41 -20.71
N CYS A 150 -1.05 -14.26 -20.06
CA CYS A 150 -2.18 -13.37 -20.32
C CYS A 150 -2.21 -12.89 -21.78
N LYS A 151 -1.04 -12.52 -22.34
CA LYS A 151 -0.92 -12.09 -23.74
C LYS A 151 -1.30 -13.20 -24.72
N GLU A 152 -0.87 -14.44 -24.48
CA GLU A 152 -1.26 -15.60 -25.29
C GLU A 152 -2.78 -15.82 -25.29
N HIS A 153 -3.44 -15.45 -24.20
CA HIS A 153 -4.90 -15.55 -24.04
C HIS A 153 -5.66 -14.24 -24.36
N ASN A 154 -5.00 -13.22 -24.90
CA ASN A 154 -5.57 -11.89 -25.18
C ASN A 154 -6.23 -11.22 -23.96
N VAL A 155 -5.64 -11.37 -22.78
CA VAL A 155 -6.10 -10.76 -21.52
C VAL A 155 -5.05 -9.77 -21.02
N GLU A 156 -5.51 -8.65 -20.44
CA GLU A 156 -4.63 -7.73 -19.73
C GLU A 156 -4.41 -8.21 -18.29
N LEU A 157 -3.16 -8.50 -17.90
CA LEU A 157 -2.83 -8.94 -16.54
C LEU A 157 -3.27 -7.90 -15.48
N ALA A 158 -3.14 -6.61 -15.79
CA ALA A 158 -3.57 -5.54 -14.89
C ALA A 158 -5.07 -5.60 -14.57
N ARG A 159 -5.88 -6.02 -15.55
CA ARG A 159 -7.33 -6.06 -15.45
C ARG A 159 -7.80 -7.16 -14.48
N VAL A 160 -7.27 -8.37 -14.66
CA VAL A 160 -7.58 -9.51 -13.77
C VAL A 160 -6.97 -9.35 -12.37
N ALA A 161 -5.78 -8.74 -12.26
CA ALA A 161 -5.16 -8.43 -10.98
C ALA A 161 -5.97 -7.37 -10.20
N THR A 162 -6.42 -6.32 -10.89
CA THR A 162 -7.26 -5.28 -10.29
C THR A 162 -8.58 -5.87 -9.81
N TRP A 163 -9.25 -6.70 -10.61
CA TRP A 163 -10.47 -7.36 -10.17
C TRP A 163 -10.24 -8.22 -8.92
N PHE A 164 -9.17 -9.03 -8.90
CA PHE A 164 -8.83 -9.85 -7.75
C PHE A 164 -8.69 -9.01 -6.48
N THR A 165 -7.93 -7.91 -6.55
CA THR A 165 -7.71 -7.00 -5.43
C THR A 165 -8.99 -6.31 -4.97
N LEU A 166 -9.82 -5.81 -5.89
CA LEU A 166 -11.08 -5.13 -5.56
C LEU A 166 -12.11 -6.06 -4.91
N ASN A 167 -12.01 -7.37 -5.15
CA ASN A 167 -12.93 -8.38 -4.61
C ASN A 167 -12.37 -9.09 -3.37
N GLN A 168 -11.27 -8.61 -2.79
CA GLN A 168 -10.77 -9.17 -1.53
C GLN A 168 -11.72 -8.85 -0.38
N PRO A 169 -12.09 -9.84 0.46
CA PRO A 169 -13.01 -9.61 1.55
C PRO A 169 -12.37 -8.72 2.61
N ASP A 170 -13.23 -8.05 3.39
CA ASP A 170 -12.83 -7.26 4.54
C ASP A 170 -11.83 -6.12 4.27
N ILE A 171 -11.75 -5.64 3.03
CA ILE A 171 -11.10 -4.39 2.63
C ILE A 171 -12.19 -3.31 2.47
N ASP A 172 -12.03 -2.16 3.12
CA ASP A 172 -13.03 -1.09 3.11
C ASP A 172 -12.90 -0.19 1.86
N THR A 173 -11.68 0.01 1.35
CA THR A 173 -11.45 0.71 0.07
C THR A 173 -10.11 0.35 -0.56
N ASN A 174 -10.02 0.55 -1.87
CA ASN A 174 -8.82 0.30 -2.67
C ASN A 174 -8.37 1.59 -3.37
N VAL A 175 -7.10 1.93 -3.22
CA VAL A 175 -6.45 3.01 -3.97
C VAL A 175 -5.86 2.44 -5.26
N CYS A 176 -6.50 2.78 -6.39
CA CYS A 176 -6.06 2.39 -7.72
C CYS A 176 -5.31 3.55 -8.40
N GLY A 177 -4.09 3.28 -8.87
CA GLY A 177 -3.28 4.23 -9.63
C GLY A 177 -3.41 4.02 -11.14
N PHE A 178 -3.47 5.11 -11.90
CA PHE A 178 -3.54 5.12 -13.36
C PHE A 178 -2.69 6.26 -13.92
N PHE A 179 -2.00 6.01 -15.03
CA PHE A 179 -1.17 6.99 -15.72
C PHE A 179 -1.93 7.77 -16.80
N ASN A 180 -3.05 7.22 -17.28
CA ASN A 180 -3.87 7.82 -18.33
C ASN A 180 -5.35 7.46 -18.17
N VAL A 181 -6.18 8.14 -18.96
CA VAL A 181 -7.64 7.99 -18.90
C VAL A 181 -8.11 6.60 -19.33
N ASP A 182 -7.39 5.92 -20.21
CA ASP A 182 -7.78 4.58 -20.66
C ASP A 182 -7.61 3.53 -19.54
N GLN A 183 -6.55 3.64 -18.74
CA GLN A 183 -6.38 2.81 -17.54
C GLN A 183 -7.44 3.09 -16.48
N LEU A 184 -7.83 4.37 -16.31
CA LEU A 184 -8.95 4.73 -15.43
C LEU A 184 -10.25 4.09 -15.92
N ARG A 185 -10.56 4.20 -17.21
CA ARG A 185 -11.77 3.60 -17.80
C ARG A 185 -11.77 2.09 -17.66
N ASP A 186 -10.64 1.42 -17.88
CA ASP A 186 -10.51 -0.02 -17.69
C ASP A 186 -10.76 -0.44 -16.24
N THR A 187 -10.21 0.31 -15.28
CA THR A 187 -10.43 0.06 -13.84
C THR A 187 -11.91 0.26 -13.44
N VAL A 188 -12.55 1.31 -13.95
CA VAL A 188 -13.99 1.56 -13.72
C VAL A 188 -14.83 0.44 -14.34
N ASP A 189 -14.48 -0.01 -15.55
CA ASP A 189 -15.18 -1.11 -16.22
C ASP A 189 -15.05 -2.43 -15.43
N VAL A 190 -13.88 -2.74 -14.88
CA VAL A 190 -13.68 -3.88 -13.97
C VAL A 190 -14.54 -3.77 -12.72
N LEU A 191 -14.64 -2.57 -12.13
CA LEU A 191 -15.44 -2.34 -10.93
C LEU A 191 -16.94 -2.48 -11.20
N GLU A 192 -17.44 -1.94 -12.31
CA GLU A 192 -18.87 -1.91 -12.61
C GLU A 192 -19.39 -3.20 -13.24
N LYS A 193 -18.58 -3.84 -14.10
CA LYS A 193 -19.01 -4.99 -14.91
C LYS A 193 -18.33 -6.30 -14.53
N GLY A 194 -17.25 -6.23 -13.75
CA GLY A 194 -16.45 -7.39 -13.42
C GLY A 194 -15.64 -7.92 -14.61
N LEU A 195 -15.22 -9.17 -14.49
CA LEU A 195 -14.51 -9.90 -15.53
C LEU A 195 -15.48 -10.71 -16.39
N THR A 196 -15.14 -10.86 -17.67
CA THR A 196 -15.77 -11.84 -18.56
C THR A 196 -15.47 -13.27 -18.09
N GLU A 197 -16.28 -14.25 -18.53
CA GLU A 197 -16.01 -15.67 -18.21
C GLU A 197 -14.62 -16.13 -18.68
N HIS A 198 -14.12 -15.57 -19.80
CA HIS A 198 -12.79 -15.86 -20.31
C HIS A 198 -11.71 -15.32 -19.37
N GLU A 199 -11.82 -14.07 -18.95
CA GLU A 199 -10.90 -13.45 -17.99
C GLU A 199 -10.94 -14.13 -16.62
N MET A 200 -12.13 -14.56 -16.15
CA MET A 200 -12.25 -15.34 -14.92
C MET A 200 -11.54 -16.69 -15.01
N ARG A 201 -11.64 -17.39 -16.15
CA ARG A 201 -10.88 -18.64 -16.38
C ARG A 201 -9.38 -18.38 -16.38
N VAL A 202 -8.92 -17.36 -17.09
CA VAL A 202 -7.50 -16.98 -17.11
C VAL A 202 -7.01 -16.63 -15.71
N LEU A 203 -7.78 -15.87 -14.92
CA LEU A 203 -7.46 -15.55 -13.53
C LEU A 203 -7.30 -16.80 -12.67
N ALA A 204 -8.24 -17.75 -12.74
CA ALA A 204 -8.14 -19.00 -11.98
C ALA A 204 -6.89 -19.80 -12.36
N GLU A 205 -6.56 -19.86 -13.65
CA GLU A 205 -5.34 -20.51 -14.14
C GLU A 205 -4.08 -19.78 -13.66
N LEU A 206 -4.07 -18.44 -13.63
CA LEU A 206 -2.95 -17.66 -13.11
C LEU A 206 -2.69 -18.00 -11.64
N GLN A 207 -3.76 -18.04 -10.84
CA GLN A 207 -3.68 -18.37 -9.42
C GLN A 207 -3.02 -19.74 -9.23
N THR A 208 -3.51 -20.78 -9.91
CA THR A 208 -2.96 -22.14 -9.76
C THR A 208 -1.55 -22.29 -10.36
N ARG A 209 -1.27 -21.68 -11.52
CA ARG A 209 -0.01 -21.91 -12.26
C ARG A 209 1.16 -21.08 -11.72
N PHE A 210 0.90 -19.86 -11.29
CA PHE A 210 1.96 -18.90 -10.95
C PHE A 210 1.93 -18.47 -9.49
N PHE A 211 0.76 -18.39 -8.84
CA PHE A 211 0.63 -17.67 -7.58
C PHE A 211 0.26 -18.50 -6.34
N ASP A 212 -0.20 -19.74 -6.49
CA ASP A 212 -0.71 -20.61 -5.39
C ASP A 212 0.27 -20.83 -4.23
N LYS A 213 1.57 -20.80 -4.51
CA LYS A 213 2.64 -21.10 -3.53
C LYS A 213 3.69 -20.01 -3.42
N VAL A 214 3.34 -18.79 -3.81
CA VAL A 214 4.31 -17.68 -3.77
C VAL A 214 4.49 -17.24 -2.32
N THR A 215 5.71 -17.37 -1.84
CA THR A 215 6.16 -16.79 -0.56
C THR A 215 7.12 -15.61 -0.80
N LEU A 216 7.27 -15.20 -2.06
CA LEU A 216 8.21 -14.15 -2.44
C LEU A 216 7.57 -12.77 -2.24
N HIS A 217 8.28 -11.90 -1.52
CA HIS A 217 7.98 -10.49 -1.38
C HIS A 217 9.29 -9.70 -1.35
N TRP A 218 9.21 -8.37 -1.36
CA TRP A 218 10.38 -7.48 -1.32
C TRP A 218 10.47 -6.63 -0.07
N ASP A 219 9.68 -6.97 0.96
CA ASP A 219 9.84 -6.36 2.29
C ASP A 219 11.30 -6.49 2.73
N ASP A 220 11.80 -5.48 3.43
CA ASP A 220 13.18 -5.41 3.91
C ASP A 220 14.28 -5.38 2.85
N ILE A 221 13.96 -5.17 1.56
CA ILE A 221 15.00 -4.86 0.55
C ILE A 221 15.40 -3.39 0.64
N GLU A 222 14.42 -2.50 0.79
CA GLU A 222 14.67 -1.04 0.78
C GLU A 222 15.19 -0.53 2.11
N LEU A 223 14.73 -1.09 3.23
CA LEU A 223 15.05 -0.61 4.58
C LEU A 223 16.55 -0.74 4.93
N PRO A 224 17.24 -1.88 4.70
CA PRO A 224 18.68 -1.98 4.94
C PRO A 224 19.48 -1.02 4.07
N ALA A 225 19.13 -0.90 2.79
CA ALA A 225 19.79 0.03 1.86
C ALA A 225 19.61 1.49 2.30
N TYR A 226 18.44 1.84 2.83
CA TYR A 226 18.18 3.15 3.42
C TYR A 226 19.02 3.38 4.69
N LYS A 227 19.02 2.43 5.64
CA LYS A 227 19.80 2.51 6.89
C LYS A 227 21.30 2.64 6.61
N GLU A 228 21.83 1.93 5.61
CA GLU A 228 23.23 2.06 5.20
C GLU A 228 23.54 3.47 4.67
N LYS A 229 22.66 4.04 3.83
CA LYS A 229 22.82 5.41 3.33
C LYS A 229 22.76 6.44 4.45
N LEU A 230 21.86 6.26 5.43
CA LEU A 230 21.78 7.13 6.61
C LEU A 230 23.07 7.13 7.42
N ASN A 231 23.60 5.94 7.74
CA ASN A 231 24.85 5.82 8.49
C ASN A 231 26.00 6.54 7.77
N LYS A 232 26.10 6.40 6.44
CA LYS A 232 27.11 7.11 5.64
C LYS A 232 26.97 8.64 5.66
N LEU A 233 25.78 9.18 5.92
CA LEU A 233 25.54 10.61 6.03
C LEU A 233 25.81 11.15 7.44
N MET A 234 25.53 10.35 8.48
CA MET A 234 25.70 10.74 9.89
C MET A 234 27.16 10.65 10.38
N TYR A 235 27.98 9.80 9.77
CA TYR A 235 29.39 9.59 10.13
C TYR A 235 30.38 10.18 9.12
N LYS A 236 29.97 11.22 8.39
CA LYS A 236 30.83 12.11 7.58
C LYS A 236 30.94 13.46 8.25
#